data_AF-A0A7V9EJK8-F1
#
_entry.id   AF-A0A7V9EJK8-F1
#
_cell.length_a   1.000
_cell.length_b   1.000
_cell.length_c   1.000
_cell.angle_alpha   90.00
_cell.angle_beta   90.00
_cell.angle_gamma   90.00
#
_symmetry.space_group_name_H-M   'P 1'
#
loop_
_entity.id
_entity.type
_entity.pdbx_description
1 polymer ?
#
loop_
_entity_poly.entity_id
_entity_poly.type
_entity_poly.pdbx_seq_one_letter_code
_entity_poly.pdbx_strand_id
1 'polypeptide(L)'
;VLNGTDWFKQWGTEKSPGTKIFSVSGHVAKPANYEVPLGTSLADVLELAGGMRNGRPLKAIIPGGASAPLLTSTDIAMDFEALKEAGSMLGSGAVVFMDDTTCMVRNALVTTAFFEHESCGKCTPCREGTWWGVKVLERIEHGEGRMEDMDLLLDICEGIDGRSFCPLGDAASWALRSNVKLFREEFEAHVEAGRCPFDDADRALVGVHSGATGPGDTGVSPQPSAGIPFDDPNRP
;
A
#
# COMPACT_ATOMS: atom_id res chain seq x y z
N VAL A 1 27.53 -12.83 -0.42
CA VAL A 1 28.92 -13.01 0.09
C VAL A 1 29.40 -14.45 -0.06
N LEU A 2 28.76 -15.46 0.53
CA LEU A 2 29.21 -16.87 0.47
C LEU A 2 29.24 -17.50 -0.94
N ASN A 3 28.32 -17.10 -1.83
CA ASN A 3 28.21 -17.64 -3.20
C ASN A 3 28.78 -16.70 -4.28
N GLY A 4 29.44 -15.60 -3.89
CA GLY A 4 29.96 -14.60 -4.82
C GLY A 4 28.90 -13.66 -5.43
N THR A 5 29.35 -12.70 -6.24
CA THR A 5 28.51 -11.70 -6.89
C THR A 5 27.76 -12.25 -8.09
N ASP A 6 28.40 -13.14 -8.85
CA ASP A 6 27.87 -13.61 -10.13
C ASP A 6 26.65 -14.50 -9.90
N TRP A 7 26.69 -15.35 -8.85
CA TRP A 7 25.52 -16.10 -8.40
C TRP A 7 24.35 -15.19 -8.00
N PHE A 8 24.62 -14.09 -7.26
CA PHE A 8 23.56 -13.17 -6.84
C PHE A 8 22.91 -12.47 -8.04
N LYS A 9 23.71 -12.12 -9.06
CA LYS A 9 23.27 -11.49 -10.30
C LYS A 9 22.54 -12.44 -11.27
N GLN A 10 22.55 -13.75 -11.03
CA GLN A 10 21.72 -14.69 -11.81
C GLN A 10 20.23 -14.55 -11.48
N TRP A 11 19.91 -13.95 -10.33
CA TRP A 11 18.55 -13.61 -9.92
C TRP A 11 18.27 -12.14 -10.22
N GLY A 12 17.00 -11.80 -10.33
CA GLY A 12 16.59 -10.42 -10.51
C GLY A 12 16.58 -9.99 -11.97
N THR A 13 16.44 -8.69 -12.18
CA THR A 13 16.64 -8.08 -13.50
C THR A 13 18.07 -7.56 -13.64
N GLU A 14 18.45 -7.15 -14.86
CA GLU A 14 19.79 -6.58 -15.11
C GLU A 14 20.07 -5.35 -14.22
N LYS A 15 19.07 -4.49 -14.02
CA LYS A 15 19.18 -3.27 -13.22
C LYS A 15 18.89 -3.50 -11.74
N SER A 16 18.10 -4.52 -11.44
CA SER A 16 17.70 -4.92 -10.09
C SER A 16 18.11 -6.38 -9.80
N PRO A 17 19.41 -6.69 -9.64
CA PRO A 17 19.87 -8.05 -9.41
C PRO A 17 19.57 -8.53 -8.00
N GLY A 18 19.35 -9.83 -7.85
CA GLY A 18 19.14 -10.51 -6.58
C GLY A 18 17.70 -10.88 -6.26
N THR A 19 17.54 -11.38 -5.03
CA THR A 19 16.25 -11.69 -4.43
C THR A 19 15.82 -10.60 -3.46
N LYS A 20 14.52 -10.52 -3.20
CA LYS A 20 13.93 -9.67 -2.18
C LYS A 20 12.86 -10.44 -1.41
N ILE A 21 12.80 -10.19 -0.11
CA ILE A 21 11.72 -10.67 0.75
C ILE A 21 10.57 -9.66 0.65
N PHE A 22 9.44 -10.12 0.13
CA PHE A 22 8.19 -9.37 0.12
C PHE A 22 7.31 -9.80 1.29
N SER A 23 6.92 -8.84 2.11
CA SER A 23 5.93 -9.04 3.17
C SER A 23 4.55 -8.82 2.58
N VAL A 24 3.87 -9.90 2.22
CA VAL A 24 2.54 -9.84 1.61
C VAL A 24 1.47 -9.90 2.70
N SER A 25 0.62 -8.88 2.74
CA SER A 25 -0.47 -8.74 3.69
C SER A 25 -1.76 -8.28 3.00
N GLY A 26 -2.81 -8.17 3.80
CA GLY A 26 -4.12 -7.70 3.38
C GLY A 26 -5.08 -8.78 2.93
N HIS A 27 -5.86 -8.50 1.89
CA HIS A 27 -6.96 -9.35 1.43
C HIS A 27 -6.47 -10.49 0.53
N VAL A 28 -5.49 -11.26 1.01
CA VAL A 28 -4.97 -12.48 0.38
C VAL A 28 -5.30 -13.73 1.19
N ALA A 29 -5.27 -14.90 0.56
CA ALA A 29 -5.59 -16.16 1.25
C ALA A 29 -4.48 -16.63 2.21
N LYS A 30 -3.22 -16.34 1.91
CA LYS A 30 -2.02 -16.78 2.65
C LYS A 30 -1.05 -15.61 2.88
N PRO A 31 -1.35 -14.67 3.79
CA PRO A 31 -0.44 -13.58 4.11
C PRO A 31 0.84 -14.14 4.76
N ALA A 32 2.00 -13.69 4.29
CA ALA A 32 3.30 -14.24 4.65
C ALA A 32 4.44 -13.40 4.08
N ASN A 33 5.67 -13.70 4.51
CA ASN A 33 6.88 -13.27 3.83
C ASN A 33 7.24 -14.28 2.74
N TYR A 34 7.53 -13.80 1.54
CA TYR A 34 7.94 -14.59 0.38
C TYR A 34 9.26 -14.03 -0.17
N GLU A 35 10.31 -14.85 -0.21
CA GLU A 35 11.55 -14.50 -0.89
C GLU A 35 11.46 -14.90 -2.36
N VAL A 36 11.54 -13.92 -3.26
CA VAL A 36 11.49 -14.15 -4.72
C VAL A 36 12.54 -13.29 -5.42
N PRO A 37 12.95 -13.64 -6.65
CA PRO A 37 13.78 -12.78 -7.48
C PRO A 37 13.12 -11.41 -7.74
N LEU A 38 13.91 -10.34 -7.75
CA LEU A 38 13.41 -9.04 -8.22
C LEU A 38 12.93 -9.13 -9.67
N GLY A 39 11.87 -8.42 -10.00
CA GLY A 39 11.20 -8.53 -11.31
C GLY A 39 10.14 -9.62 -11.39
N THR A 40 9.95 -10.45 -10.36
CA THR A 40 8.76 -11.32 -10.22
C THR A 40 7.50 -10.45 -10.30
N SER A 41 6.49 -10.85 -11.07
CA SER A 41 5.29 -10.02 -11.26
C SER A 41 4.43 -9.94 -9.99
N LEU A 42 3.66 -8.86 -9.82
CA LEU A 42 2.65 -8.77 -8.76
C LEU A 42 1.62 -9.90 -8.84
N ALA A 43 1.31 -10.39 -10.05
CA ALA A 43 0.42 -11.52 -10.26
C ALA A 43 1.01 -12.82 -9.68
N ASP A 44 2.29 -13.09 -9.91
CA ASP A 44 2.98 -14.27 -9.36
C ASP A 44 3.10 -14.17 -7.84
N VAL A 45 3.39 -12.98 -7.30
CA VAL A 45 3.42 -12.74 -5.85
C VAL A 45 2.04 -13.00 -5.22
N LEU A 46 0.96 -12.56 -5.88
CA LEU A 46 -0.41 -12.82 -5.44
C LEU A 46 -0.76 -14.32 -5.52
N GLU A 47 -0.31 -15.02 -6.57
CA GLU A 47 -0.49 -16.47 -6.71
C GLU A 47 0.21 -17.23 -5.57
N LEU A 48 1.45 -16.86 -5.24
CA LEU A 48 2.19 -17.42 -4.09
C LEU A 48 1.43 -17.19 -2.78
N ALA A 49 0.80 -16.03 -2.62
CA ALA A 49 -0.06 -15.71 -1.50
C ALA A 49 -1.45 -16.40 -1.55
N GLY A 50 -1.67 -17.33 -2.47
CA GLY A 50 -2.90 -18.12 -2.60
C GLY A 50 -4.07 -17.36 -3.23
N GLY A 51 -3.80 -16.24 -3.90
CA GLY A 51 -4.81 -15.38 -4.52
C GLY A 51 -5.55 -14.48 -3.53
N MET A 52 -6.53 -13.73 -4.05
CA MET A 52 -7.38 -12.87 -3.24
C MET A 52 -8.22 -13.69 -2.26
N ARG A 53 -8.38 -13.16 -1.04
CA ARG A 53 -9.20 -13.76 0.02
C ARG A 53 -10.62 -14.00 -0.50
N ASN A 54 -11.14 -15.20 -0.28
CA ASN A 54 -12.48 -15.62 -0.74
C ASN A 54 -12.74 -15.45 -2.25
N GLY A 55 -11.69 -15.37 -3.08
CA GLY A 55 -11.82 -15.17 -4.53
C GLY A 55 -12.40 -13.81 -4.91
N ARG A 56 -12.35 -12.82 -4.01
CA ARG A 56 -12.89 -11.48 -4.27
C ARG A 56 -12.08 -10.73 -5.33
N PRO A 57 -12.71 -9.81 -6.09
CA PRO A 57 -12.00 -8.97 -7.05
C PRO A 57 -10.95 -8.10 -6.36
N LEU A 58 -9.79 -7.94 -7.01
CA LEU A 58 -8.77 -6.98 -6.61
C LEU A 58 -9.24 -5.55 -6.90
N LYS A 59 -9.08 -4.64 -5.93
CA LYS A 59 -9.33 -3.20 -6.06
C LYS A 59 -8.05 -2.39 -6.17
N ALA A 60 -7.12 -2.61 -5.25
CA ALA A 60 -5.92 -1.78 -5.13
C ALA A 60 -4.75 -2.54 -4.51
N ILE A 61 -3.54 -2.04 -4.76
CA ILE A 61 -2.28 -2.61 -4.28
C ILE A 61 -1.40 -1.49 -3.75
N ILE A 62 -0.81 -1.68 -2.57
CA ILE A 62 0.37 -0.93 -2.12
C ILE A 62 1.59 -1.82 -2.41
N PRO A 63 2.43 -1.54 -3.42
CA PRO A 63 3.48 -2.47 -3.85
C PRO A 63 4.77 -2.40 -3.01
N GLY A 64 5.09 -1.23 -2.46
CA GLY A 64 6.37 -1.01 -1.75
C GLY A 64 6.26 -1.04 -0.23
N GLY A 65 5.20 -0.44 0.29
CA GLY A 65 4.98 -0.10 1.70
C GLY A 65 4.10 1.14 1.76
N ALA A 66 3.65 1.56 2.95
CA ALA A 66 2.64 2.63 3.10
C ALA A 66 2.97 3.96 2.39
N SER A 67 4.25 4.21 2.07
CA SER A 67 4.72 5.39 1.33
C SER A 67 4.57 5.30 -0.20
N ALA A 68 4.32 4.11 -0.74
CA ALA A 68 4.27 3.89 -2.19
C ALA A 68 2.90 4.30 -2.75
N PRO A 69 2.83 5.01 -3.88
CA PRO A 69 1.58 5.24 -4.61
C PRO A 69 0.86 3.92 -4.92
N LEU A 70 -0.46 3.95 -4.85
CA LEU A 70 -1.30 2.80 -5.16
C LEU A 70 -1.18 2.35 -6.63
N LEU A 71 -1.41 1.06 -6.86
CA LEU A 71 -1.61 0.45 -8.17
C LEU A 71 -2.97 -0.24 -8.23
N THR A 72 -3.50 -0.43 -9.44
CA THR A 72 -4.76 -1.16 -9.70
C THR A 72 -4.57 -2.37 -10.61
N SER A 73 -3.34 -2.66 -11.04
CA SER A 73 -2.98 -3.78 -11.91
C SER A 73 -1.89 -4.63 -11.26
N THR A 74 -1.99 -5.94 -11.46
CA THR A 74 -0.94 -6.91 -11.10
C THR A 74 0.03 -7.20 -12.23
N ASP A 75 -0.20 -6.65 -13.42
CA ASP A 75 0.65 -6.82 -14.60
C ASP A 75 1.87 -5.88 -14.56
N ILE A 76 2.57 -5.88 -13.44
CA ILE A 76 3.73 -5.03 -13.17
C ILE A 76 4.78 -5.88 -12.45
N ALA A 77 6.02 -5.83 -12.94
CA ALA A 77 7.15 -6.50 -12.34
C ALA A 77 7.57 -5.82 -11.02
N MET A 78 7.91 -6.60 -10.00
CA MET A 78 8.36 -6.10 -8.69
C MET A 78 9.87 -5.83 -8.70
N ASP A 79 10.27 -4.83 -9.48
CA ASP A 79 11.61 -4.23 -9.49
C ASP A 79 11.54 -2.70 -9.37
N PHE A 80 12.69 -2.04 -9.22
CA PHE A 80 12.73 -0.60 -8.99
C PHE A 80 12.29 0.22 -10.21
N GLU A 81 12.51 -0.31 -11.41
CA GLU A 81 12.27 0.37 -12.67
C GLU A 81 10.80 0.30 -13.08
N ALA A 82 10.24 -0.91 -13.16
CA ALA A 82 8.87 -1.15 -13.59
C ALA A 82 7.86 -0.47 -12.67
N LEU A 83 8.07 -0.52 -11.35
CA LEU A 83 7.20 0.17 -10.39
C LEU A 83 7.29 1.69 -10.53
N LYS A 84 8.47 2.23 -10.83
CA LYS A 84 8.64 3.66 -11.08
C LYS A 84 7.96 4.09 -12.38
N GLU A 85 8.08 3.28 -13.44
CA GLU A 85 7.40 3.52 -14.72
C GLU A 85 5.87 3.45 -14.57
N ALA A 86 5.37 2.59 -13.69
CA ALA A 86 3.96 2.53 -13.32
C ALA A 86 3.50 3.68 -12.40
N GLY A 87 4.36 4.65 -12.07
CA GLY A 87 4.02 5.79 -11.22
C GLY A 87 3.97 5.48 -9.72
N SER A 88 4.54 4.34 -9.31
CA SER A 88 4.70 3.93 -7.91
C SER A 88 6.20 3.77 -7.57
N MET A 89 6.54 3.00 -6.54
CA MET A 89 7.91 2.72 -6.15
C MET A 89 8.05 1.40 -5.39
N LEU A 90 9.18 0.73 -5.63
CA LEU A 90 9.61 -0.40 -4.81
C LEU A 90 10.25 0.12 -3.51
N GLY A 91 9.49 0.08 -2.42
CA GLY A 91 9.94 0.44 -1.07
C GLY A 91 10.57 -0.72 -0.29
N SER A 92 10.06 -0.96 0.92
CA SER A 92 10.51 -2.08 1.76
C SER A 92 10.12 -3.45 1.20
N GLY A 93 9.17 -3.53 0.26
CA GLY A 93 8.56 -4.77 -0.21
C GLY A 93 7.38 -5.22 0.67
N ALA A 94 6.82 -4.32 1.47
CA ALA A 94 5.60 -4.57 2.22
C ALA A 94 4.39 -4.39 1.30
N VAL A 95 3.98 -5.48 0.65
CA VAL A 95 2.90 -5.50 -0.33
C VAL A 95 1.57 -5.67 0.37
N VAL A 96 0.62 -4.78 0.11
CA VAL A 96 -0.75 -4.87 0.64
C VAL A 96 -1.72 -5.00 -0.52
N PHE A 97 -2.42 -6.13 -0.60
CA PHE A 97 -3.51 -6.31 -1.56
C PHE A 97 -4.85 -5.96 -0.92
N MET A 98 -5.70 -5.25 -1.66
CA MET A 98 -7.01 -4.79 -1.21
C MET A 98 -8.07 -5.25 -2.20
N ASP A 99 -9.10 -5.91 -1.69
CA ASP A 99 -10.26 -6.35 -2.49
C ASP A 99 -11.33 -5.24 -2.64
N ASP A 100 -12.41 -5.57 -3.32
CA ASP A 100 -13.55 -4.69 -3.58
C ASP A 100 -14.26 -4.15 -2.32
N THR A 101 -14.02 -4.74 -1.13
CA THR A 101 -14.61 -4.28 0.14
C THR A 101 -13.95 -3.04 0.72
N THR A 102 -12.70 -2.77 0.35
CA THR A 102 -11.94 -1.72 1.01
C THR A 102 -12.50 -0.34 0.65
N CYS A 103 -12.85 0.45 1.67
CA CYS A 103 -13.14 1.87 1.51
C CYS A 103 -11.84 2.66 1.30
N MET A 104 -11.67 3.27 0.12
CA MET A 104 -10.41 3.96 -0.20
C MET A 104 -10.27 5.31 0.53
N VAL A 105 -11.38 5.93 0.94
CA VAL A 105 -11.35 7.10 1.85
C VAL A 105 -10.80 6.69 3.22
N ARG A 106 -11.25 5.56 3.77
CA ARG A 106 -10.77 5.04 5.05
C ARG A 106 -9.30 4.62 4.97
N ASN A 107 -8.90 3.98 3.86
CA ASN A 107 -7.49 3.64 3.60
C ASN A 107 -6.61 4.91 3.59
N ALA A 108 -7.04 5.96 2.88
CA ALA A 108 -6.36 7.25 2.85
C ALA A 108 -6.27 7.88 4.25
N LEU A 109 -7.37 7.86 5.01
CA LEU A 109 -7.44 8.39 6.36
C LEU A 109 -6.43 7.70 7.28
N VAL A 110 -6.47 6.37 7.37
CA VAL A 110 -5.58 5.63 8.28
C VAL A 110 -4.13 5.75 7.88
N THR A 111 -3.83 5.71 6.59
CA THR A 111 -2.45 5.91 6.10
C THR A 111 -1.95 7.32 6.42
N THR A 112 -2.78 8.34 6.23
CA THR A 112 -2.42 9.74 6.53
C THR A 112 -2.29 9.97 8.03
N ALA A 113 -3.16 9.37 8.85
CA ALA A 113 -3.09 9.42 10.31
C ALA A 113 -1.82 8.73 10.86
N PHE A 114 -1.37 7.64 10.23
CA PHE A 114 -0.07 7.05 10.55
C PHE A 114 1.07 8.05 10.31
N PHE A 115 1.11 8.72 9.16
CA PHE A 115 2.16 9.70 8.87
C PHE A 115 2.07 10.97 9.73
N GLU A 116 0.86 11.38 10.11
CA GLU A 116 0.65 12.47 11.07
C GLU A 116 1.21 12.09 12.45
N HIS A 117 0.89 10.89 12.93
CA HIS A 117 1.35 10.38 14.22
C HIS A 117 2.87 10.21 14.29
N GLU A 118 3.46 9.66 13.22
CA GLU A 118 4.91 9.42 13.13
C GLU A 118 5.70 10.65 12.65
N SER A 119 5.03 11.77 12.41
CA SER A 119 5.70 13.03 12.09
C SER A 119 6.49 13.52 13.30
N CYS A 120 7.80 13.75 13.12
CA CYS A 120 8.63 14.34 14.18
C CYS A 120 8.29 15.82 14.47
N GLY A 121 7.40 16.44 13.68
CA GLY A 121 6.92 17.81 13.88
C GLY A 121 7.91 18.92 13.49
N LYS A 122 9.10 18.60 12.97
CA LYS A 122 10.16 19.60 12.70
C LYS A 122 9.79 20.61 11.62
N CYS A 123 9.30 20.15 10.47
CA CYS A 123 8.99 21.02 9.34
C CYS A 123 7.49 21.32 9.30
N THR A 124 7.14 22.60 9.23
CA THR A 124 5.75 23.07 9.13
C THR A 124 4.94 22.39 8.02
N PRO A 125 5.42 22.24 6.76
CA PRO A 125 4.64 21.58 5.73
C PRO A 125 4.23 20.16 6.14
N CYS A 126 5.16 19.32 6.61
CA CYS A 126 4.82 17.98 7.07
C CYS A 126 3.93 17.98 8.32
N ARG A 127 4.27 18.77 9.36
CA ARG A 127 3.53 18.79 10.64
C ARG A 127 2.09 19.25 10.47
N GLU A 128 1.90 20.41 9.85
CA GLU A 128 0.57 21.00 9.69
C GLU A 128 -0.18 20.38 8.52
N GLY A 129 0.51 20.04 7.44
CA GLY A 129 -0.12 19.48 6.24
C GLY A 129 -0.71 18.10 6.47
N THR A 130 0.01 17.19 7.15
CA THR A 130 -0.54 15.87 7.50
C THR A 130 -1.71 15.99 8.47
N TRP A 131 -1.61 16.87 9.47
CA TRP A 131 -2.70 17.16 10.41
C TRP A 131 -3.96 17.68 9.71
N TRP A 132 -3.82 18.65 8.79
CA TRP A 132 -4.94 19.13 7.97
C TRP A 132 -5.52 18.03 7.07
N GLY A 133 -4.66 17.21 6.47
CA GLY A 133 -5.07 16.05 5.67
C GLY A 133 -5.96 15.09 6.45
N VAL A 134 -5.55 14.72 7.68
CA VAL A 134 -6.37 13.89 8.59
C VAL A 134 -7.73 14.54 8.84
N LYS A 135 -7.78 15.84 9.18
CA LYS A 135 -9.05 16.53 9.47
C LYS A 135 -10.02 16.53 8.30
N VAL A 136 -9.52 16.74 7.08
CA VAL A 136 -10.34 16.72 5.87
C VAL A 136 -10.83 15.29 5.59
N LEU A 137 -9.97 14.28 5.72
CA LEU A 137 -10.33 12.88 5.51
C LEU A 137 -11.32 12.36 6.54
N GLU A 138 -11.16 12.70 7.83
CA GLU A 138 -12.12 12.39 8.89
C GLU A 138 -13.50 12.96 8.51
N ARG A 139 -13.55 14.23 8.09
CA ARG A 139 -14.79 14.87 7.67
C ARG A 139 -15.45 14.14 6.50
N ILE A 140 -14.70 13.78 5.46
CA ILE A 140 -15.24 13.03 4.31
C ILE A 140 -15.75 11.65 4.74
N GLU A 141 -14.98 10.91 5.55
CA GLU A 141 -15.35 9.56 5.99
C GLU A 141 -16.67 9.54 6.79
N HIS A 142 -16.93 10.59 7.56
CA HIS A 142 -18.17 10.77 8.33
C HIS A 142 -19.33 11.34 7.50
N GLY A 143 -19.15 11.57 6.20
CA GLY A 143 -20.20 12.09 5.32
C GLY A 143 -20.44 13.60 5.42
N GLU A 144 -19.53 14.32 6.08
CA GLU A 144 -19.59 15.78 6.25
C GLU A 144 -18.67 16.52 5.25
N GLY A 145 -18.10 15.78 4.29
CA GLY A 145 -17.19 16.31 3.29
C GLY A 145 -17.87 17.22 2.27
N ARG A 146 -17.05 17.86 1.43
CA ARG A 146 -17.49 18.74 0.34
C ARG A 146 -16.84 18.30 -0.97
N MET A 147 -17.47 18.61 -2.10
CA MET A 147 -16.91 18.28 -3.42
C MET A 147 -15.54 18.93 -3.67
N GLU A 148 -15.29 20.10 -3.08
CA GLU A 148 -14.01 20.81 -3.13
C GLU A 148 -12.90 20.15 -2.29
N ASP A 149 -13.23 19.19 -1.42
CA ASP A 149 -12.26 18.62 -0.48
C ASP A 149 -11.19 17.76 -1.18
N MET A 150 -11.52 17.13 -2.31
CA MET A 150 -10.54 16.35 -3.06
C MET A 150 -9.47 17.26 -3.66
N ASP A 151 -9.84 18.44 -4.13
CA ASP A 151 -8.88 19.41 -4.66
C ASP A 151 -8.07 20.02 -3.51
N LEU A 152 -8.70 20.33 -2.37
CA LEU A 152 -8.01 20.73 -1.15
C LEU A 152 -6.99 19.69 -0.68
N LEU A 153 -7.32 18.40 -0.69
CA LEU A 153 -6.38 17.33 -0.35
C LEU A 153 -5.18 17.29 -1.30
N LEU A 154 -5.40 17.52 -2.59
CA LEU A 154 -4.32 17.59 -3.59
C LEU A 154 -3.44 18.83 -3.39
N ASP A 155 -4.03 19.98 -3.06
CA ASP A 155 -3.31 21.21 -2.73
C ASP A 155 -2.46 21.03 -1.47
N ILE A 156 -2.99 20.36 -0.44
CA ILE A 156 -2.23 19.97 0.76
C ILE A 156 -1.03 19.10 0.37
N CYS A 157 -1.23 18.09 -0.48
CA CYS A 157 -0.14 17.23 -0.95
C CYS A 157 0.93 18.03 -1.70
N GLU A 158 0.55 18.97 -2.56
CA GLU A 158 1.50 19.88 -3.23
C GLU A 158 2.23 20.79 -2.23
N GLY A 159 1.54 21.22 -1.17
CA GLY A 159 2.08 21.96 -0.05
C GLY A 159 3.23 21.26 0.68
N ILE A 160 3.20 19.92 0.73
CA ILE A 160 4.14 19.10 1.50
C ILE A 160 5.29 18.57 0.62
N ASP A 161 4.97 18.07 -0.56
CA ASP A 161 5.87 17.36 -1.48
C ASP A 161 7.03 18.25 -1.94
N GLY A 162 8.26 17.79 -1.71
CA GLY A 162 9.49 18.52 -2.03
C GLY A 162 9.76 19.74 -1.14
N ARG A 163 8.95 19.97 -0.10
CA ARG A 163 9.06 21.13 0.81
C ARG A 163 9.31 20.72 2.26
N SER A 164 9.41 19.43 2.53
CA SER A 164 9.68 18.87 3.85
C SER A 164 11.18 18.59 4.06
N PHE A 165 11.61 18.52 5.33
CA PHE A 165 13.03 18.32 5.65
C PHE A 165 13.52 16.89 5.37
N CYS A 166 12.64 15.90 5.54
CA CYS A 166 12.95 14.50 5.29
C CYS A 166 11.86 13.86 4.42
N PRO A 167 12.12 12.67 3.83
CA PRO A 167 11.21 12.03 2.87
C PRO A 167 9.85 11.59 3.46
N LEU A 168 9.64 11.68 4.78
CA LEU A 168 8.35 11.35 5.40
C LEU A 168 7.23 12.24 4.85
N GLY A 169 7.49 13.53 4.65
CA GLY A 169 6.50 14.45 4.08
C GLY A 169 6.12 14.05 2.65
N ASP A 170 7.11 13.71 1.83
CA ASP A 170 6.88 13.27 0.45
C ASP A 170 6.10 11.94 0.43
N ALA A 171 6.51 10.97 1.26
CA ALA A 171 5.82 9.69 1.43
C ALA A 171 4.33 9.85 1.81
N ALA A 172 4.04 10.72 2.78
CA ALA A 172 2.66 11.02 3.19
C ALA A 172 1.86 11.63 2.03
N SER A 173 2.49 12.53 1.27
CA SER A 173 1.88 13.21 0.13
C SER A 173 1.59 12.26 -1.02
N TRP A 174 2.52 11.37 -1.35
CA TRP A 174 2.38 10.40 -2.43
C TRP A 174 1.29 9.38 -2.13
N ALA A 175 1.25 8.85 -0.90
CA ALA A 175 0.22 7.93 -0.45
C ALA A 175 -1.18 8.56 -0.56
N LEU A 176 -1.38 9.75 0.02
CA LEU A 176 -2.67 10.46 -0.02
C LEU A 176 -3.07 10.84 -1.45
N ARG A 177 -2.15 11.45 -2.21
CA ARG A 177 -2.40 11.87 -3.60
C ARG A 177 -2.84 10.70 -4.48
N SER A 178 -2.23 9.52 -4.31
CA SER A 178 -2.60 8.35 -5.11
C SER A 178 -4.01 7.84 -4.81
N ASN A 179 -4.43 7.85 -3.54
CA ASN A 179 -5.81 7.50 -3.15
C ASN A 179 -6.81 8.45 -3.82
N VAL A 180 -6.59 9.76 -3.72
CA VAL A 180 -7.51 10.76 -4.30
C VAL A 180 -7.54 10.68 -5.82
N LYS A 181 -6.40 10.47 -6.50
CA LYS A 181 -6.36 10.43 -7.96
C LYS A 181 -7.00 9.16 -8.56
N LEU A 182 -6.77 7.99 -7.95
CA LEU A 182 -7.27 6.72 -8.48
C LEU A 182 -8.72 6.44 -8.07
N PHE A 183 -9.14 6.95 -6.91
CA PHE A 183 -10.44 6.62 -6.32
C PHE A 183 -11.29 7.85 -6.01
N ARG A 184 -11.11 8.96 -6.75
CA ARG A 184 -11.89 10.20 -6.56
C ARG A 184 -13.40 9.95 -6.44
N GLU A 185 -13.93 9.07 -7.30
CA GLU A 185 -15.34 8.71 -7.31
C GLU A 185 -15.82 8.13 -5.96
N GLU A 186 -14.98 7.36 -5.25
CA GLU A 186 -15.34 6.87 -3.91
C GLU A 186 -15.39 8.01 -2.88
N PHE A 187 -14.55 9.04 -3.02
CA PHE A 187 -14.59 10.22 -2.15
C PHE A 187 -15.85 11.04 -2.41
N GLU A 188 -16.20 11.26 -3.68
CA GLU A 188 -17.43 11.94 -4.09
C GLU A 188 -18.67 11.20 -3.58
N ALA A 189 -18.67 9.86 -3.67
CA ALA A 189 -19.76 9.04 -3.16
C ALA A 189 -20.00 9.21 -1.64
N HIS A 190 -18.95 9.42 -0.84
CA HIS A 190 -19.12 9.71 0.60
C HIS A 190 -19.83 11.05 0.83
N VAL A 191 -19.47 12.06 0.04
CA VAL A 191 -20.05 13.41 0.12
C VAL A 191 -21.51 13.38 -0.32
N GLU A 192 -21.81 12.76 -1.46
CA GLU A 192 -23.17 12.69 -2.00
C GLU A 192 -24.11 11.86 -1.13
N ALA A 193 -23.63 10.74 -0.59
CA ALA A 193 -24.42 9.88 0.28
C ALA A 193 -24.57 10.42 1.71
N GLY A 194 -23.75 11.40 2.11
CA GLY A 194 -23.68 11.90 3.48
C GLY A 194 -23.27 10.82 4.50
N ARG A 195 -22.58 9.77 4.06
CA ARG A 195 -22.05 8.66 4.87
C ARG A 195 -21.07 7.83 4.06
N CYS A 196 -20.28 6.98 4.74
CA CYS A 196 -19.52 5.93 4.07
C CYS A 196 -20.47 4.92 3.36
N PRO A 197 -20.26 4.61 2.06
CA PRO A 197 -21.09 3.67 1.33
C PRO A 197 -20.69 2.19 1.53
N PHE A 198 -19.57 1.93 2.22
CA PHE A 198 -19.07 0.58 2.51
C PHE A 198 -19.64 0.05 3.83
N ASP A 199 -19.76 -1.28 3.93
CA ASP A 199 -20.33 -1.96 5.09
C ASP A 199 -19.44 -1.83 6.33
N ASP A 200 -20.05 -1.69 7.51
CA ASP A 200 -19.31 -1.53 8.77
C ASP A 200 -18.44 -2.76 9.12
N ALA A 201 -18.86 -3.95 8.70
CA ALA A 201 -18.09 -5.19 8.86
C ALA A 201 -16.81 -5.20 8.00
N ASP A 202 -16.84 -4.48 6.88
CA ASP A 202 -15.76 -4.34 5.91
C ASP A 202 -14.90 -3.09 6.15
N ARG A 203 -15.27 -2.23 7.13
CA ARG A 203 -14.43 -1.13 7.63
C ARG A 203 -13.18 -1.59 8.38
N ALA A 204 -13.07 -2.89 8.69
CA ALA A 204 -11.87 -3.43 9.30
C ALA A 204 -10.66 -3.19 8.39
N LEU A 205 -9.62 -2.55 8.94
CA LEU A 205 -8.41 -2.28 8.19
C LEU A 205 -7.83 -3.56 7.60
N VAL A 206 -7.27 -3.42 6.41
CA VAL A 206 -6.60 -4.49 5.68
C VAL A 206 -5.47 -5.06 6.56
N GLY A 207 -5.62 -6.29 7.05
CA GLY A 207 -4.69 -6.95 7.99
C GLY A 207 -5.04 -6.88 9.48
N VAL A 208 -6.19 -6.29 9.84
CA VAL A 208 -6.73 -6.27 11.21
C VAL A 208 -7.84 -7.31 11.30
N HIS A 209 -7.60 -8.44 12.00
CA HIS A 209 -8.66 -9.40 12.28
C HIS A 209 -9.76 -8.71 13.08
N SER A 210 -11.03 -8.97 12.72
CA SER A 210 -12.21 -8.48 13.43
C SER A 210 -12.09 -8.74 14.95
N GLY A 211 -11.72 -7.72 15.71
CA GLY A 211 -11.41 -7.79 17.15
C GLY A 211 -10.17 -7.01 17.60
N ALA A 212 -9.28 -6.62 16.68
CA ALA A 212 -8.11 -5.81 17.00
C ALA A 212 -8.46 -4.32 17.07
N THR A 213 -8.32 -3.73 18.27
CA THR A 213 -8.69 -2.32 18.56
C THR A 213 -7.49 -1.37 18.55
N GLY A 214 -6.30 -1.83 18.13
CA GLY A 214 -5.10 -1.00 18.10
C GLY A 214 -3.98 -1.52 17.18
N PRO A 215 -2.90 -0.71 16.97
CA PRO A 215 -1.86 -0.95 15.97
C PRO A 215 -1.00 -2.21 16.16
N GLY A 216 -1.16 -2.94 17.28
CA GLY A 216 -0.29 -4.05 17.69
C GLY A 216 -0.89 -5.46 17.58
N ASP A 217 -2.15 -5.61 17.19
CA ASP A 217 -2.87 -6.91 17.25
C ASP A 217 -2.85 -7.69 15.92
N THR A 218 -1.86 -7.43 15.03
CA THR A 218 -1.83 -7.94 13.64
C THR A 218 -1.43 -9.41 13.47
N GLY A 219 -1.71 -10.26 14.46
CA GLY A 219 -1.89 -11.71 14.26
C GLY A 219 -0.84 -12.41 13.38
N VAL A 220 0.45 -12.11 13.56
CA VAL A 220 1.51 -12.80 12.80
C VAL A 220 1.55 -14.26 13.28
N SER A 221 0.88 -15.15 12.57
CA SER A 221 1.04 -16.58 12.75
C SER A 221 2.47 -17.00 12.39
N PRO A 222 3.17 -17.83 13.20
CA PRO A 222 4.49 -18.34 12.86
C PRO A 222 4.45 -19.12 11.54
N GLN A 223 5.41 -18.86 10.64
CA GLN A 223 5.48 -19.56 9.36
C GLN A 223 5.90 -21.04 9.52
N PRO A 224 5.37 -21.96 8.69
CA PRO A 224 6.02 -23.23 8.44
C PRO A 224 7.29 -23.00 7.60
N SER A 225 8.44 -23.42 8.13
CA SER A 225 9.79 -23.21 7.58
C SER A 225 10.10 -24.02 6.30
N ALA A 226 9.09 -24.49 5.57
CA ALA A 226 9.30 -25.21 4.32
C ALA A 226 9.34 -24.18 3.20
N GLY A 227 10.55 -23.71 2.86
CA GLY A 227 10.78 -22.87 1.70
C GLY A 227 10.21 -23.47 0.41
N ILE A 228 9.98 -22.62 -0.58
CA ILE A 228 9.51 -23.02 -1.91
C ILE A 228 10.51 -24.02 -2.51
N PRO A 229 10.09 -25.19 -3.04
CA PRO A 229 10.98 -26.09 -3.75
C PRO A 229 11.52 -25.42 -5.02
N PHE A 230 12.84 -25.29 -5.12
CA PHE A 230 13.53 -24.60 -6.21
C PHE A 230 13.68 -25.43 -7.50
N ASP A 231 13.33 -26.72 -7.48
CA ASP A 231 13.55 -27.68 -8.58
C ASP A 231 12.24 -28.21 -9.18
N ASP A 232 11.37 -27.34 -9.73
CA ASP A 232 10.28 -27.78 -10.61
C ASP A 232 10.69 -27.60 -12.09
N PRO A 233 11.04 -28.70 -12.80
CA PRO A 233 11.46 -28.65 -14.20
C PRO A 233 10.31 -28.37 -15.19
N ASN A 234 9.07 -28.14 -14.73
CA ASN A 234 7.90 -27.91 -15.60
C ASN A 234 7.33 -26.48 -15.59
N ARG A 235 8.01 -25.50 -14.97
CA ARG A 235 7.59 -24.08 -15.11
C ARG A 235 8.22 -23.49 -16.39
N PRO A 236 7.44 -22.91 -17.32
CA PRO A 236 7.92 -22.39 -18.60
C PRO A 236 8.91 -21.23 -18.46
#